data_AF-A0A956N2K0-F1
#
_entry.id   AF-A0A956N2K0-F1
#
_cell.length_a   1.000
_cell.length_b   1.000
_cell.length_c   1.000
_cell.angle_alpha   90.00
_cell.angle_beta   90.00
_cell.angle_gamma   90.00
#
_symmetry.space_group_name_H-M   'P 1'
#
loop_
_entity.id
_entity.type
_entity.pdbx_description
1 polymer ?
#
loop_
_entity_poly.entity_id
_entity_poly.type
_entity_poly.pdbx_seq_one_letter_code
_entity_poly.pdbx_strand_id
1 'polypeptide(L)'
;AAGADFIRVNVHIGAVVADQGLVEGRARETLLLRRELGSRALLFVDLRVKHAAPLAGGDLVHDARDAFGRGAADALILSGAATGAEADPAEFARVKDAVPAAPLLVGSGASAENVGRFWPVCDGMIVGSSLKPGNDARAPVDPARAREFTGAVARLRRGDARENES
;
A
#
# COMPACT_ATOMS: atom_id res chain seq x y z
N ALA A 1 12.01 -6.33 -22.19
CA ALA A 1 11.72 -6.05 -20.77
C ALA A 1 11.21 -4.61 -20.65
N ALA A 2 10.29 -4.31 -19.73
CA ALA A 2 9.67 -2.97 -19.59
C ALA A 2 10.49 -1.97 -18.75
N GLY A 3 11.63 -2.37 -18.19
CA GLY A 3 12.51 -1.50 -17.38
C GLY A 3 11.95 -1.11 -16.00
N ALA A 4 10.98 -1.84 -15.48
CA ALA A 4 10.37 -1.56 -14.18
C ALA A 4 11.25 -2.01 -13.00
N ASP A 5 11.36 -1.18 -11.97
CA ASP A 5 12.13 -1.45 -10.74
C ASP A 5 11.35 -2.22 -9.67
N PHE A 6 10.03 -2.35 -9.83
CA PHE A 6 9.19 -3.08 -8.89
C PHE A 6 7.91 -3.60 -9.56
N ILE A 7 7.26 -4.54 -8.87
CA ILE A 7 5.90 -4.98 -9.15
C ILE A 7 5.04 -4.83 -7.90
N ARG A 8 3.75 -4.54 -8.09
CA ARG A 8 2.73 -4.59 -7.03
C ARG A 8 1.93 -5.87 -7.18
N VAL A 9 1.89 -6.69 -6.13
CA VAL A 9 1.21 -7.99 -6.12
C VAL A 9 0.02 -7.90 -5.18
N ASN A 10 -1.17 -8.04 -5.76
CA ASN A 10 -2.42 -7.88 -5.03
C ASN A 10 -2.63 -9.01 -4.00
N VAL A 11 -2.41 -10.27 -4.41
CA VAL A 11 -2.50 -11.45 -3.53
C VAL A 11 -1.21 -12.25 -3.68
N HIS A 12 -0.30 -12.12 -2.71
CA HIS A 12 1.01 -12.79 -2.76
C HIS A 12 1.04 -14.05 -1.87
N ILE A 13 0.42 -13.99 -0.69
CA ILE A 13 0.36 -15.08 0.28
C ILE A 13 -1.11 -15.39 0.62
N GLY A 14 -1.38 -16.65 0.94
CA GLY A 14 -2.69 -17.12 1.39
C GLY A 14 -3.67 -17.26 0.22
N ALA A 15 -4.96 -17.26 0.54
CA ALA A 15 -6.03 -17.28 -0.44
C ALA A 15 -7.16 -16.35 0.00
N VAL A 16 -7.74 -15.64 -0.95
CA VAL A 16 -8.84 -14.71 -0.71
C VAL A 16 -10.02 -15.05 -1.62
N VAL A 17 -11.23 -14.79 -1.15
CA VAL A 17 -12.42 -14.74 -1.99
C VAL A 17 -12.64 -13.29 -2.37
N ALA A 18 -12.55 -12.98 -3.66
CA ALA A 18 -12.74 -11.67 -4.25
C ALA A 18 -13.95 -11.68 -5.22
N ASP A 19 -14.20 -10.56 -5.91
CA ASP A 19 -15.23 -10.46 -6.95
C ASP A 19 -14.99 -11.40 -8.15
N GLN A 20 -13.75 -11.87 -8.34
CA GLN A 20 -13.42 -12.90 -9.34
C GLN A 20 -13.51 -14.35 -8.81
N GLY A 21 -13.94 -14.56 -7.56
CA GLY A 21 -13.94 -15.86 -6.90
C GLY A 21 -12.67 -16.10 -6.07
N LEU A 22 -12.20 -17.35 -6.03
CA LEU A 22 -11.02 -17.72 -5.25
C LEU A 22 -9.73 -17.24 -5.96
N VAL A 23 -8.94 -16.44 -5.27
CA VAL A 23 -7.62 -15.98 -5.71
C VAL A 23 -6.57 -16.49 -4.74
N GLU A 24 -5.62 -17.26 -5.25
CA GLU A 24 -4.55 -17.88 -4.47
C GLU A 24 -3.23 -17.11 -4.67
N GLY A 25 -2.56 -16.83 -3.56
CA GLY A 25 -1.23 -16.24 -3.55
C GLY A 25 -0.18 -17.22 -4.06
N ARG A 26 0.69 -16.72 -4.95
CA ARG A 26 1.70 -17.53 -5.65
C ARG A 26 3.13 -17.08 -5.31
N ALA A 27 3.40 -16.80 -4.03
CA ALA A 27 4.68 -16.26 -3.61
C ALA A 27 5.87 -17.13 -4.03
N ARG A 28 5.74 -18.46 -3.92
CA ARG A 28 6.80 -19.39 -4.32
C ARG A 28 7.13 -19.23 -5.80
N GLU A 29 6.12 -19.23 -6.66
CA GLU A 29 6.30 -19.07 -8.11
C GLU A 29 6.88 -17.70 -8.44
N THR A 30 6.39 -16.63 -7.81
CA THR A 30 6.91 -15.27 -7.98
C THR A 30 8.38 -15.17 -7.62
N LEU A 31 8.79 -15.76 -6.47
CA LEU A 31 10.19 -15.72 -6.01
C LEU A 31 11.10 -16.58 -6.88
N LEU A 32 10.65 -17.76 -7.32
CA LEU A 32 11.40 -18.59 -8.26
C LEU A 32 11.59 -17.87 -9.59
N LEU A 33 10.54 -17.25 -10.13
CA LEU A 33 10.62 -16.49 -11.37
C LEU A 33 11.56 -15.28 -11.24
N ARG A 34 11.48 -14.53 -10.13
CA ARG A 34 12.40 -13.42 -9.85
C ARG A 34 13.85 -13.90 -9.88
N ARG A 35 14.14 -15.06 -9.26
CA ARG A 35 15.48 -15.67 -9.25
C ARG A 35 15.92 -16.14 -10.64
N GLU A 36 15.07 -16.85 -11.35
CA GLU A 36 15.37 -17.40 -12.69
C GLU A 36 15.65 -16.31 -13.71
N LEU A 37 14.93 -15.19 -13.62
CA LEU A 37 15.16 -14.02 -14.47
C LEU A 37 16.36 -13.17 -14.01
N GLY A 38 16.99 -13.48 -12.88
CA GLY A 38 18.00 -12.60 -12.26
C GLY A 38 17.46 -11.21 -11.94
N SER A 39 16.14 -11.09 -11.73
CA SER A 39 15.47 -9.80 -11.60
C SER A 39 15.69 -9.21 -10.22
N ARG A 40 16.00 -7.92 -10.19
CA ARG A 40 16.13 -7.14 -8.96
C ARG A 40 14.84 -6.39 -8.61
N ALA A 41 13.80 -6.51 -9.44
CA ALA A 41 12.55 -5.80 -9.23
C ALA A 41 11.97 -6.09 -7.84
N LEU A 42 11.62 -5.04 -7.11
CA LEU A 42 11.07 -5.13 -5.75
C LEU A 42 9.64 -5.68 -5.77
N LEU A 43 9.28 -6.42 -4.73
CA LEU A 43 7.95 -6.99 -4.53
C LEU A 43 7.17 -6.15 -3.52
N PHE A 44 6.27 -5.31 -4.01
CA PHE A 44 5.35 -4.58 -3.15
C PHE A 44 4.05 -5.38 -3.02
N VAL A 45 3.74 -5.81 -1.80
CA VAL A 45 2.64 -6.76 -1.57
C VAL A 45 1.49 -6.08 -0.85
N ASP A 46 0.29 -6.18 -1.41
CA ASP A 46 -0.91 -5.69 -0.76
C ASP A 46 -1.31 -6.59 0.43
N LEU A 47 -1.62 -5.95 1.55
CA LEU A 47 -2.33 -6.51 2.68
C LEU A 47 -3.79 -6.12 2.55
N ARG A 48 -4.69 -7.08 2.78
CA ARG A 48 -6.16 -6.86 2.82
C ARG A 48 -6.66 -6.08 1.61
N VAL A 49 -6.67 -6.77 0.46
CA VAL A 49 -7.17 -6.25 -0.81
C VAL A 49 -8.63 -5.82 -0.70
N LYS A 50 -8.95 -4.66 -1.28
CA LYS A 50 -10.34 -4.17 -1.39
C LYS A 50 -11.24 -5.22 -2.02
N HIS A 51 -12.43 -5.40 -1.46
CA HIS A 51 -13.45 -6.36 -1.94
C HIS A 51 -12.99 -7.82 -1.91
N ALA A 52 -11.98 -8.15 -1.10
CA ALA A 52 -11.54 -9.51 -0.87
C ALA A 52 -11.54 -9.86 0.62
N ALA A 53 -11.94 -11.09 0.93
CA ALA A 53 -11.90 -11.64 2.28
C ALA A 53 -10.95 -12.84 2.33
N PRO A 54 -10.05 -12.96 3.32
CA PRO A 54 -9.25 -14.17 3.51
C PRO A 54 -10.15 -15.40 3.64
N LEU A 55 -9.85 -16.47 2.89
CA LEU A 55 -10.68 -17.68 2.82
C LEU A 55 -10.87 -18.34 4.19
N ALA A 56 -9.82 -18.37 5.02
CA ALA A 56 -9.84 -19.01 6.34
C ALA A 56 -10.04 -18.01 7.49
N GLY A 57 -10.48 -16.79 7.18
CA GLY A 57 -10.31 -15.66 8.10
C GLY A 57 -8.83 -15.29 8.26
N GLY A 58 -8.52 -14.35 9.14
CA GLY A 58 -7.14 -13.99 9.43
C GLY A 58 -7.01 -12.73 10.25
N ASP A 59 -5.84 -12.53 10.84
CA ASP A 59 -5.44 -11.30 11.53
C ASP A 59 -4.44 -10.55 10.64
N LEU A 60 -4.65 -9.24 10.45
CA LEU A 60 -3.80 -8.37 9.62
C LEU A 60 -2.33 -8.46 10.03
N VAL A 61 -2.06 -8.56 11.34
CA VAL A 61 -0.70 -8.69 11.87
C VAL A 61 -0.05 -10.01 11.45
N HIS A 62 -0.81 -11.09 11.41
CA HIS A 62 -0.32 -12.38 10.92
C HIS A 62 -0.04 -12.31 9.42
N ASP A 63 -0.97 -11.75 8.64
CA ASP A 63 -0.81 -11.57 7.19
C ASP A 63 0.45 -10.75 6.87
N ALA A 64 0.71 -9.68 7.62
CA ALA A 64 1.90 -8.85 7.46
C ALA A 64 3.20 -9.61 7.74
N ARG A 65 3.24 -10.43 8.81
CA ARG A 65 4.40 -11.26 9.16
C ARG A 65 4.68 -12.31 8.09
N ASP A 66 3.65 -12.95 7.57
CA ASP A 66 3.81 -13.97 6.54
C ASP A 66 4.19 -13.35 5.19
N ALA A 67 3.59 -12.21 4.80
CA ALA A 67 3.95 -11.48 3.59
C ALA A 67 5.42 -11.03 3.60
N PHE A 68 5.89 -10.44 4.71
CA PHE A 68 7.26 -9.97 4.83
C PHE A 68 8.26 -11.13 5.03
N GLY A 69 7.98 -12.03 5.97
CA GLY A 69 8.91 -13.10 6.35
C GLY A 69 8.94 -14.27 5.37
N ARG A 70 7.78 -14.83 5.00
CA ARG A 70 7.71 -16.00 4.11
C ARG A 70 7.57 -15.60 2.65
N GLY A 71 6.81 -14.54 2.38
CA GLY A 71 6.63 -14.00 1.04
C GLY A 71 7.82 -13.20 0.53
N ALA A 72 8.78 -12.86 1.39
CA ALA A 72 9.93 -12.03 1.05
C ALA A 72 9.52 -10.74 0.31
N ALA A 73 8.44 -10.11 0.77
CA ALA A 73 8.01 -8.82 0.27
C ALA A 73 9.08 -7.76 0.59
N ASP A 74 9.38 -6.90 -0.37
CA ASP A 74 10.31 -5.77 -0.18
C ASP A 74 9.60 -4.56 0.44
N ALA A 75 8.28 -4.45 0.26
CA ALA A 75 7.42 -3.50 0.98
C ALA A 75 6.01 -4.07 1.13
N LEU A 76 5.31 -3.63 2.17
CA LEU A 76 3.91 -3.94 2.43
C LEU A 76 3.06 -2.73 2.06
N ILE A 77 1.92 -2.97 1.44
CA ILE A 77 0.94 -1.95 1.09
C ILE A 77 -0.32 -2.23 1.87
N LEU A 78 -0.80 -1.26 2.64
CA LEU A 78 -2.10 -1.34 3.32
C LEU A 78 -3.07 -0.35 2.70
N SER A 79 -4.29 -0.81 2.41
CA SER A 79 -5.38 0.01 1.86
C SER A 79 -6.61 -0.09 2.75
N GLY A 80 -7.49 0.93 2.69
CA GLY A 80 -8.79 0.83 3.36
C GLY A 80 -9.64 -0.31 2.79
N ALA A 81 -10.51 -0.90 3.63
CA ALA A 81 -11.22 -2.14 3.34
C ALA A 81 -12.16 -2.10 2.11
N ALA A 82 -12.60 -0.92 1.70
CA ALA A 82 -13.50 -0.73 0.56
C ALA A 82 -13.18 0.54 -0.24
N THR A 83 -13.70 0.65 -1.46
CA THR A 83 -13.63 1.89 -2.25
C THR A 83 -14.34 3.02 -1.50
N GLY A 84 -13.64 4.12 -1.22
CA GLY A 84 -14.18 5.24 -0.44
C GLY A 84 -14.06 5.10 1.07
N ALA A 85 -13.72 3.91 1.59
CA ALA A 85 -13.33 3.77 3.00
C ALA A 85 -11.86 4.17 3.16
N GLU A 86 -11.59 5.11 4.05
CA GLU A 86 -10.23 5.47 4.43
C GLU A 86 -9.57 4.29 5.14
N ALA A 87 -8.25 4.19 4.99
CA ALA A 87 -7.48 3.22 5.75
C ALA A 87 -7.38 3.68 7.22
N ASP A 88 -7.41 2.75 8.17
CA ASP A 88 -7.39 3.08 9.59
C ASP A 88 -5.93 3.26 10.07
N PRO A 89 -5.51 4.46 10.53
CA PRO A 89 -4.17 4.66 11.07
C PRO A 89 -3.81 3.70 12.22
N ALA A 90 -4.79 3.19 12.97
CA ALA A 90 -4.55 2.20 14.00
C ALA A 90 -4.10 0.85 13.43
N GLU A 91 -4.61 0.44 12.26
CA GLU A 91 -4.14 -0.76 11.56
C GLU A 91 -2.70 -0.59 11.06
N PHE A 92 -2.33 0.60 10.57
CA PHE A 92 -0.94 0.90 10.20
C PHE A 92 0.00 0.76 11.40
N ALA A 93 -0.36 1.34 12.54
CA ALA A 93 0.44 1.23 13.76
C ALA A 93 0.61 -0.24 14.18
N ARG A 94 -0.48 -1.02 14.18
CA ARG A 94 -0.42 -2.48 14.50
C ARG A 94 0.51 -3.25 13.56
N VAL A 95 0.47 -2.97 12.26
CA VAL A 95 1.37 -3.61 11.29
C VAL A 95 2.81 -3.18 11.53
N LYS A 96 3.05 -1.88 11.73
CA LYS A 96 4.40 -1.34 11.96
C LYS A 96 5.05 -1.89 13.23
N ASP A 97 4.27 -2.08 14.29
CA ASP A 97 4.73 -2.72 15.53
C ASP A 97 5.05 -4.21 15.31
N ALA A 98 4.27 -4.90 14.47
CA ALA A 98 4.44 -6.32 14.22
C ALA A 98 5.63 -6.65 13.31
N VAL A 99 5.94 -5.77 12.35
CA VAL A 99 7.00 -5.93 11.34
C VAL A 99 7.76 -4.61 11.13
N PRO A 100 8.49 -4.11 12.15
CA PRO A 100 9.09 -2.77 12.12
C PRO A 100 10.18 -2.57 11.06
N ALA A 101 10.74 -3.66 10.52
CA ALA A 101 11.72 -3.62 9.44
C ALA A 101 11.09 -3.51 8.04
N ALA A 102 9.79 -3.73 7.89
CA ALA A 102 9.10 -3.69 6.61
C ALA A 102 8.70 -2.25 6.24
N PRO A 103 9.12 -1.73 5.07
CA PRO A 103 8.55 -0.49 4.55
C PRO A 103 7.03 -0.64 4.39
N LEU A 104 6.24 0.23 5.00
CA LEU A 104 4.78 0.19 4.98
C LEU A 104 4.22 1.37 4.20
N LEU A 105 3.49 1.10 3.14
CA LEU A 105 2.94 2.10 2.22
C LEU A 105 1.42 2.19 2.31
N VAL A 106 0.88 3.40 2.18
CA VAL A 106 -0.56 3.58 1.92
C VAL A 106 -0.84 3.23 0.47
N GLY A 107 -1.74 2.27 0.21
CA GLY A 107 -2.02 1.78 -1.14
C GLY A 107 -3.15 2.48 -1.90
N SER A 108 -4.02 3.19 -1.18
CA SER A 108 -5.12 3.97 -1.75
C SER A 108 -5.73 4.91 -0.71
N GLY A 109 -6.42 5.96 -1.18
CA GLY A 109 -7.17 6.89 -0.31
C GLY A 109 -6.39 8.09 0.21
N ALA A 110 -5.10 8.21 -0.10
CA ALA A 110 -4.31 9.38 0.25
C ALA A 110 -4.69 10.61 -0.61
N SER A 111 -4.83 11.78 0.03
CA SER A 111 -5.02 13.09 -0.58
C SER A 111 -4.14 14.13 0.13
N ALA A 112 -4.06 15.34 -0.42
CA ALA A 112 -3.35 16.45 0.22
C ALA A 112 -3.97 16.83 1.58
N GLU A 113 -5.24 16.53 1.77
CA GLU A 113 -6.00 16.87 2.98
C GLU A 113 -5.76 15.85 4.11
N ASN A 114 -5.63 14.56 3.78
CA ASN A 114 -5.52 13.50 4.80
C ASN A 114 -4.11 12.92 4.96
N VAL A 115 -3.13 13.30 4.13
CA VAL A 115 -1.74 12.81 4.19
C VAL A 115 -1.11 12.94 5.58
N GLY A 116 -1.45 13.99 6.33
CA GLY A 116 -0.94 14.22 7.70
C GLY A 116 -1.33 13.12 8.68
N ARG A 117 -2.47 12.43 8.49
CA ARG A 117 -2.94 11.36 9.38
C ARG A 117 -2.12 10.08 9.25
N PHE A 118 -1.58 9.83 8.06
CA PHE A 118 -0.80 8.63 7.77
C PHE A 118 0.70 8.88 7.90
N TRP A 119 1.15 10.13 7.82
CA TRP A 119 2.57 10.51 7.88
C TRP A 119 3.35 9.89 9.06
N PRO A 120 2.80 9.80 10.29
CA PRO A 120 3.53 9.22 11.42
C PRO A 120 3.63 7.69 11.37
N VAL A 121 2.76 7.01 10.60
CA VAL A 121 2.54 5.56 10.67
C VAL A 121 2.84 4.82 9.36
N CYS A 122 3.33 5.51 8.33
CA CYS A 122 3.72 4.91 7.05
C CYS A 122 5.07 5.45 6.57
N ASP A 123 5.70 4.75 5.63
CA ASP A 123 7.00 5.10 5.03
C ASP A 123 6.83 5.71 3.64
N GLY A 124 5.62 5.63 3.07
CA GLY A 124 5.30 6.20 1.77
C GLY A 124 3.86 5.94 1.35
N MET A 125 3.50 6.39 0.15
CA MET A 125 2.13 6.34 -0.35
C MET A 125 2.12 6.14 -1.86
N ILE A 126 1.18 5.33 -2.34
CA ILE A 126 0.82 5.19 -3.74
C ILE A 126 -0.47 5.98 -3.96
N VAL A 127 -0.39 7.03 -4.77
CA VAL A 127 -1.47 8.00 -4.93
C VAL A 127 -1.93 8.03 -6.39
N GLY A 128 -3.25 8.00 -6.60
CA GLY A 128 -3.85 7.89 -7.93
C GLY A 128 -4.99 8.88 -8.12
N SER A 129 -6.21 8.45 -7.83
CA SER A 129 -7.44 9.20 -8.14
C SER A 129 -7.49 10.61 -7.55
N SER A 130 -6.98 10.85 -6.34
CA SER A 130 -6.97 12.19 -5.74
C SER A 130 -6.19 13.23 -6.54
N LEU A 131 -5.22 12.78 -7.35
CA LEU A 131 -4.45 13.63 -8.26
C LEU A 131 -5.19 13.90 -9.58
N LYS A 132 -6.40 13.38 -9.77
CA LYS A 132 -7.14 13.42 -11.03
C LYS A 132 -8.45 14.19 -10.86
N PRO A 133 -8.91 14.91 -11.91
CA PRO A 133 -10.17 15.64 -11.84
C PRO A 133 -11.35 14.71 -11.48
N GLY A 134 -12.19 15.16 -10.56
CA GLY A 134 -13.36 14.40 -10.10
C GLY A 134 -13.04 13.06 -9.43
N ASN A 135 -11.78 12.82 -9.04
CA ASN A 135 -11.31 11.53 -8.55
C ASN A 135 -11.52 10.36 -9.53
N ASP A 136 -11.64 10.63 -10.84
CA ASP A 136 -11.80 9.58 -11.86
C ASP A 136 -10.46 8.90 -12.13
N ALA A 137 -10.38 7.59 -11.86
CA ALA A 137 -9.19 6.78 -12.10
C ALA A 137 -8.75 6.75 -13.57
N ARG A 138 -9.65 7.05 -14.52
CA ARG A 138 -9.39 7.07 -15.97
C ARG A 138 -8.92 8.43 -16.47
N ALA A 139 -9.12 9.50 -15.69
CA ALA A 139 -8.66 10.83 -16.07
C ALA A 139 -7.12 10.93 -16.01
N PRO A 140 -6.50 11.88 -16.74
CA PRO A 140 -5.08 12.16 -16.59
C PRO A 140 -4.80 12.76 -15.21
N VAL A 141 -3.55 12.67 -14.77
CA VAL A 141 -3.08 13.38 -13.58
C VAL A 141 -3.15 14.88 -13.83
N ASP A 142 -3.74 15.62 -12.89
CA ASP A 142 -3.76 17.07 -12.87
C ASP A 142 -2.47 17.59 -12.20
N PRO A 143 -1.63 18.36 -12.92
CA PRO A 143 -0.39 18.90 -12.36
C PRO A 143 -0.60 19.80 -11.14
N ALA A 144 -1.72 20.52 -11.03
CA ALA A 144 -2.00 21.36 -9.88
C ALA A 144 -2.25 20.53 -8.62
N ARG A 145 -3.07 19.47 -8.74
CA ARG A 145 -3.34 18.52 -7.65
C ARG A 145 -2.08 17.75 -7.23
N ALA A 146 -1.26 17.35 -8.20
CA ALA A 146 0.03 16.73 -7.91
C ALA A 146 0.97 17.67 -7.13
N ARG A 147 1.05 18.95 -7.53
CA ARG A 147 1.82 19.97 -6.80
C ARG A 147 1.28 20.19 -5.39
N GLU A 148 -0.04 20.24 -5.22
CA GLU A 148 -0.67 20.38 -3.92
C GLU A 148 -0.30 19.22 -2.97
N PHE A 149 -0.44 17.97 -3.46
CA PHE A 149 -0.08 16.78 -2.68
C PHE A 149 1.40 16.77 -2.29
N THR A 150 2.30 17.01 -3.25
CA THR A 150 3.75 17.06 -2.97
C THR A 150 4.12 18.21 -2.04
N GLY A 151 3.42 19.35 -2.12
CA GLY A 151 3.57 20.46 -1.19
C GLY A 151 3.15 20.10 0.24
N ALA A 152 2.05 19.38 0.41
CA ALA A 152 1.62 18.87 1.72
C ALA A 152 2.66 17.91 2.32
N VAL A 153 3.17 16.96 1.53
CA VAL A 153 4.26 16.06 1.95
C VAL A 153 5.53 16.83 2.30
N ALA A 154 5.89 17.86 1.52
CA ALA A 154 7.09 18.66 1.77
C ALA A 154 7.01 19.43 3.10
N ARG A 155 5.84 19.97 3.46
CA ARG A 155 5.61 20.61 4.77
C ARG A 155 5.75 19.62 5.92
N LEU A 156 5.18 18.42 5.77
CA LEU A 156 5.30 17.35 6.76
C LEU A 156 6.75 16.92 6.98
N ARG A 157 7.56 16.84 5.91
CA ARG A 157 9.01 16.55 5.99
C ARG A 157 9.81 17.64 6.71
N ARG A 158 9.38 18.90 6.64
CA ARG A 158 10.04 20.03 7.31
C ARG A 158 9.66 20.15 8.77
N GLY A 159 8.58 19.50 9.21
CA GLY A 159 8.10 19.55 10.59
C GLY A 159 7.07 20.65 10.85
N ASP A 160 6.60 21.35 9.82
CA ASP A 160 5.70 22.52 9.90
C ASP A 160 4.26 22.19 10.35
N ALA A 161 3.99 20.94 10.77
CA ALA A 161 2.66 20.46 11.13
C ALA A 161 2.34 20.56 12.63
N ARG A 162 3.22 21.18 13.45
CA ARG A 162 3.03 21.28 14.92
C ARG A 162 2.44 22.60 15.42
N GLU A 163 1.99 23.53 14.57
CA GLU A 163 1.61 24.88 15.02
C GLU A 163 0.12 25.26 14.90
N ASN A 164 -0.78 24.40 14.42
CA ASN A 164 -2.19 24.80 14.19
C ASN A 164 -3.25 24.03 15.00
N GLU A 165 -2.93 23.61 16.22
CA GLU A 165 -3.93 23.28 17.24
C GLU A 165 -3.49 23.89 18.58
N SER A 166 -3.96 25.11 18.85
CA SER A 166 -3.97 25.77 20.17
C SER A 166 -5.31 26.49 20.35
#